data_AF-R7FL10-F1
#
_entry.id   AF-R7FL10-F1
#
_cell.length_a   1.000
_cell.length_b   1.000
_cell.length_c   1.000
_cell.angle_alpha   90.00
_cell.angle_beta   90.00
_cell.angle_gamma   90.00
#
_symmetry.space_group_name_H-M   'P 1'
#
loop_
_entity.id
_entity.type
_entity.pdbx_description
1 polymer ?
#
loop_
_entity_poly.entity_id
_entity_poly.type
_entity_poly.pdbx_seq_one_letter_code
_entity_poly.pdbx_strand_id
1 'polypeptide(L)'
;MENEKVKYLIDLINDMDLTNKLRLAICMSDSSCTNLKYDKPEMYKYFYSMLKEIDEEYRTTLINFAKYHFIMFAMAKIMEMAKEEQNQIALYLFNSISILC
;
A
#
# COMPACT_ATOMS: atom_id res chain seq x y z
N MET A 1 2.99 13.36 19.68
CA MET A 1 1.68 13.69 19.06
C MET A 1 1.72 13.72 17.54
N GLU A 2 2.57 14.52 16.87
CA GLU A 2 2.56 14.66 15.39
C GLU A 2 3.05 13.42 14.59
N ASN A 3 3.61 12.40 15.25
CA ASN A 3 4.23 11.24 14.58
C ASN A 3 3.68 9.87 15.07
N GLU A 4 2.70 9.86 15.96
CA GLU A 4 2.15 8.60 16.52
C GLU A 4 1.31 7.84 15.49
N LYS A 5 0.55 8.56 14.66
CA LYS A 5 -0.25 7.94 13.58
C LYS A 5 0.64 7.32 12.50
N VAL A 6 1.68 8.05 12.08
CA VAL A 6 2.66 7.57 11.10
C VAL A 6 3.37 6.34 11.64
N LYS A 7 3.86 6.39 12.89
CA LYS A 7 4.49 5.25 13.55
C LYS A 7 3.56 4.04 13.61
N TYR A 8 2.31 4.23 14.04
CA TYR A 8 1.33 3.14 14.11
C TYR A 8 1.11 2.46 12.75
N LEU A 9 1.00 3.23 11.66
CA LEU A 9 0.83 2.65 10.33
C LEU A 9 2.12 2.00 9.80
N ILE A 10 3.29 2.53 10.14
CA ILE A 10 4.58 1.87 9.84
C ILE A 10 4.67 0.52 10.54
N ASP A 11 4.32 0.46 11.82
CA ASP A 11 4.31 -0.78 12.59
C ASP A 11 3.31 -1.78 11.96
N LEU A 12 2.11 -1.33 11.60
CA LEU A 12 1.13 -2.15 10.89
C LEU A 12 1.67 -2.67 9.54
N ILE A 13 2.36 -1.83 8.76
CA ILE A 13 2.97 -2.22 7.48
C ILE A 13 4.07 -3.25 7.71
N ASN A 14 4.88 -3.12 8.76
CA ASN A 14 5.95 -4.07 9.06
C ASN A 14 5.42 -5.48 9.32
N ASP A 15 4.27 -5.58 9.99
CA ASP A 15 3.60 -6.85 10.28
C ASP A 15 2.91 -7.48 9.06
N MET A 16 2.75 -6.74 7.96
CA MET A 16 2.16 -7.28 6.72
C MET A 16 3.11 -8.22 5.98
N ASP A 17 2.56 -9.30 5.44
CA ASP A 17 3.20 -10.09 4.40
C ASP A 17 3.38 -9.29 3.09
N LEU A 18 4.22 -9.80 2.19
CA LEU A 18 4.52 -9.15 0.92
C LEU A 18 3.27 -8.92 0.06
N THR A 19 2.36 -9.89 0.02
CA THR A 19 1.11 -9.82 -0.76
C THR A 19 0.23 -8.66 -0.30
N ASN A 20 0.09 -8.48 1.01
CA ASN A 20 -0.68 -7.39 1.61
C ASN A 20 0.01 -6.03 1.46
N LYS A 21 1.35 -5.97 1.56
CA LYS A 21 2.13 -4.76 1.24
C LYS A 21 1.89 -4.33 -0.21
N LEU A 22 1.94 -5.26 -1.17
CA LEU A 22 1.69 -5.00 -2.58
C LEU A 22 0.26 -4.53 -2.83
N ARG A 23 -0.74 -5.18 -2.23
CA ARG A 23 -2.14 -4.74 -2.32
C ARG A 23 -2.32 -3.30 -1.80
N LEU A 24 -1.73 -2.97 -0.65
CA LEU A 24 -1.79 -1.61 -0.12
C LEU A 24 -1.08 -0.62 -1.06
N ALA A 25 0.07 -0.98 -1.62
CA ALA A 25 0.83 -0.12 -2.53
C ALA A 25 0.07 0.16 -3.83
N ILE A 26 -0.64 -0.84 -4.37
CA ILE A 26 -1.56 -0.70 -5.49
C ILE A 26 -2.68 0.29 -5.14
N CYS A 27 -3.35 0.12 -3.99
CA CYS A 27 -4.40 1.03 -3.54
C CYS A 27 -3.89 2.47 -3.38
N MET A 28 -2.71 2.67 -2.79
CA MET A 28 -2.12 4.00 -2.63
C MET A 28 -1.75 4.64 -3.97
N SER A 29 -1.29 3.84 -4.93
CA SER A 29 -0.92 4.31 -6.28
C SER A 29 -2.13 4.71 -7.12
N ASP A 30 -3.26 4.02 -6.97
CA ASP A 30 -4.53 4.34 -7.64
C ASP A 30 -5.30 5.49 -6.95
N SER A 31 -5.00 5.75 -5.68
CA SER A 31 -5.69 6.78 -4.91
C SER A 31 -5.19 8.21 -5.16
N SER A 32 -6.02 9.18 -4.78
CA SER A 32 -5.62 10.57 -4.60
C SER A 32 -4.89 10.82 -3.27
N CYS A 33 -4.63 9.79 -2.44
CA CYS A 33 -4.07 9.91 -1.09
C CYS A 33 -2.63 10.42 -1.06
N THR A 34 -1.86 10.35 -2.14
CA THR A 34 -0.49 10.90 -2.17
C THR A 34 -0.38 12.05 -3.18
N ASN A 35 0.51 13.02 -2.91
CA ASN A 35 0.91 14.06 -3.87
C ASN A 35 2.39 13.89 -4.28
N LEU A 36 2.90 12.66 -4.14
CA LEU A 36 4.22 12.27 -4.62
C LEU A 36 4.32 12.56 -6.13
N LYS A 37 5.48 13.10 -6.55
CA LYS A 37 5.79 13.38 -7.96
C LYS A 37 6.23 12.11 -8.72
N TYR A 38 5.58 10.98 -8.45
CA TYR A 38 5.79 9.75 -9.19
C TYR A 38 4.75 9.61 -10.31
N ASP A 39 5.10 8.85 -11.34
CA ASP A 39 4.14 8.40 -12.33
C ASP A 39 3.25 7.33 -11.67
N LYS A 40 2.07 7.75 -11.18
CA LYS A 40 1.11 6.88 -10.49
C LYS A 40 0.69 5.67 -11.34
N PRO A 41 0.32 5.83 -12.63
CA PRO A 41 0.08 4.70 -13.52
C PRO A 41 1.24 3.70 -13.58
N GLU A 42 2.48 4.17 -13.64
CA GLU A 42 3.64 3.29 -13.69
C GLU A 42 3.86 2.56 -12.36
N MET A 43 3.75 3.25 -11.23
CA MET A 43 3.83 2.63 -9.90
C MET A 43 2.74 1.58 -9.68
N TYR A 44 1.51 1.87 -10.12
CA TYR A 44 0.43 0.90 -10.08
C TYR A 44 0.79 -0.36 -10.86
N LYS A 45 1.25 -0.21 -12.11
CA LYS A 45 1.63 -1.36 -12.97
C LYS A 45 2.75 -2.17 -12.35
N TYR A 46 3.76 -1.50 -11.80
CA TYR A 46 4.91 -2.14 -11.16
C TYR A 46 4.49 -3.04 -9.99
N PHE A 47 3.72 -2.51 -9.04
CA PHE A 47 3.25 -3.32 -7.91
C PHE A 47 2.22 -4.38 -8.32
N TYR A 48 1.37 -4.06 -9.31
CA TYR A 48 0.40 -5.01 -9.85
C TYR A 48 1.09 -6.21 -10.54
N SER A 49 2.14 -5.98 -11.33
CA SER A 49 2.89 -7.07 -11.97
C SER A 49 3.59 -7.94 -10.92
N MET A 50 4.23 -7.34 -9.92
CA MET A 50 4.84 -8.09 -8.82
C MET A 50 3.82 -8.96 -8.08
N LEU A 51 2.65 -8.41 -7.74
CA LEU A 51 1.59 -9.15 -7.07
C LEU A 51 1.11 -10.33 -7.93
N LYS A 52 0.95 -10.11 -9.23
CA LYS A 52 0.50 -11.13 -10.19
C LYS A 52 1.51 -12.28 -10.34
N GLU A 53 2.80 -12.02 -10.16
CA GLU A 53 3.85 -13.04 -10.21
C GLU A 53 3.87 -13.93 -8.96
N ILE A 54 3.52 -13.39 -7.79
CA ILE A 54 3.57 -14.13 -6.52
C ILE A 54 2.22 -14.74 -6.10
N ASP A 55 1.10 -14.22 -6.59
CA ASP A 55 -0.26 -14.63 -6.18
C ASP A 55 -1.05 -15.19 -7.40
N GLU A 56 -0.96 -16.51 -7.61
CA GLU A 56 -1.69 -17.20 -8.69
C GLU A 56 -3.22 -17.12 -8.53
N GLU A 57 -3.74 -17.01 -7.31
CA GLU A 57 -5.18 -16.85 -7.03
C GLU A 57 -5.65 -15.47 -7.52
N TYR A 58 -4.86 -14.42 -7.27
CA TYR A 58 -5.10 -13.06 -7.77
C TYR A 58 -5.13 -12.98 -9.30
N ARG A 59 -4.33 -13.82 -9.99
CA ARG A 59 -4.28 -13.88 -11.46
C ARG A 59 -5.54 -14.47 -12.09
N THR A 60 -6.25 -15.34 -11.38
CA THR A 60 -7.23 -16.27 -11.97
C THR A 60 -8.65 -16.10 -11.43
N THR A 61 -8.85 -15.40 -10.31
CA THR A 61 -10.13 -15.35 -9.60
C THR A 61 -10.67 -13.93 -9.46
N LEU A 62 -12.00 -13.78 -9.46
CA LEU A 62 -12.68 -12.53 -9.09
C LEU A 62 -12.43 -12.29 -7.60
N ILE A 63 -11.53 -11.34 -7.34
CA ILE A 63 -11.01 -11.03 -6.02
C ILE A 63 -12.14 -10.66 -5.06
N ASN A 64 -12.27 -11.41 -3.96
CA ASN A 64 -13.22 -11.10 -2.91
C ASN A 64 -12.66 -9.99 -2.01
N PHE A 65 -13.08 -8.75 -2.26
CA PHE A 65 -12.70 -7.59 -1.46
C PHE A 65 -13.05 -7.73 0.03
N ALA A 66 -14.04 -8.56 0.41
CA ALA A 66 -14.34 -8.85 1.80
C ALA A 66 -13.24 -9.67 2.50
N LYS A 67 -12.23 -10.20 1.79
CA LYS A 67 -11.05 -10.78 2.43
C LYS A 67 -10.00 -9.72 2.82
N TYR A 68 -10.17 -8.46 2.41
CA TYR A 68 -9.15 -7.41 2.54
C TYR A 68 -9.49 -6.34 3.56
N HIS A 69 -10.22 -6.70 4.62
CA HIS A 69 -10.57 -5.78 5.70
C HIS A 69 -9.36 -5.04 6.28
N PHE A 70 -8.19 -5.68 6.38
CA PHE A 70 -6.96 -5.04 6.84
C PHE A 70 -6.45 -3.94 5.91
N ILE A 71 -6.52 -4.14 4.59
CA ILE A 71 -6.10 -3.14 3.59
C ILE A 71 -7.07 -1.96 3.59
N MET A 72 -8.37 -2.24 3.64
CA MET A 72 -9.40 -1.20 3.75
C MET A 72 -9.25 -0.39 5.04
N PHE A 73 -8.97 -1.04 6.15
CA PHE A 73 -8.72 -0.38 7.43
C PHE A 73 -7.48 0.52 7.37
N ALA A 74 -6.36 0.02 6.83
CA ALA A 74 -5.14 0.81 6.66
C ALA A 74 -5.39 2.04 5.77
N MET A 75 -6.08 1.86 4.63
CA MET A 75 -6.45 2.96 3.74
C MET A 75 -7.35 3.99 4.41
N ALA A 76 -8.35 3.55 5.18
CA ALA A 76 -9.23 4.47 5.92
C ALA A 76 -8.41 5.32 6.90
N LYS A 77 -7.46 4.72 7.62
CA LYS A 77 -6.56 5.47 8.51
C LYS A 77 -5.68 6.46 7.76
N ILE A 78 -5.11 6.06 6.62
CA ILE A 78 -4.28 6.93 5.77
C ILE A 78 -5.09 8.13 5.25
N MET A 79 -6.36 7.93 4.88
CA MET A 79 -7.23 9.01 4.38
C MET A 79 -7.54 10.10 5.41
N GLU A 80 -7.48 9.77 6.71
CA GLU A 80 -7.67 10.71 7.82
C GLU A 80 -6.42 11.55 8.15
N MET A 81 -5.29 11.30 7.48
CA MET A 81 -4.00 11.93 7.75
C MET A 81 -3.71 13.12 6.86
N ALA A 82 -2.80 13.99 7.31
CA ALA A 82 -2.29 15.09 6.50
C ALA A 82 -1.48 14.57 5.30
N LYS A 83 -1.28 15.42 4.29
CA LYS A 83 -0.68 15.00 3.02
C LYS A 83 0.78 14.57 3.19
N GLU A 84 1.48 15.26 4.07
CA GLU A 84 2.86 15.01 4.46
C GLU A 84 3.00 13.62 5.10
N GLU A 85 2.09 13.27 6.01
CA GLU A 85 2.03 11.95 6.65
C GLU A 85 1.70 10.85 5.65
N GLN A 86 0.71 11.08 4.77
CA GLN A 86 0.34 10.15 3.70
C GLN A 86 1.54 9.83 2.80
N ASN A 87 2.34 10.85 2.46
CA ASN A 87 3.55 10.67 1.65
C ASN A 87 4.64 9.89 2.39
N GLN A 88 4.84 10.15 3.69
CA GLN A 88 5.82 9.42 4.50
C GLN A 88 5.48 7.92 4.52
N ILE A 89 4.21 7.59 4.74
CA ILE A 89 3.73 6.20 4.74
C ILE A 89 3.89 5.57 3.35
N ALA A 90 3.53 6.28 2.28
CA ALA A 90 3.69 5.80 0.92
C ALA A 90 5.15 5.50 0.58
N LEU A 91 6.06 6.43 0.88
CA LEU A 91 7.50 6.26 0.65
C LEU A 91 8.06 5.09 1.45
N TYR A 92 7.66 4.95 2.72
CA TYR A 92 8.06 3.83 3.55
C TYR A 92 7.59 2.50 2.95
N LEU A 93 6.30 2.40 2.61
CA LEU A 93 5.71 1.20 2.02
C LEU A 93 6.43 0.79 0.73
N PHE A 94 6.61 1.74 -0.20
CA PHE A 94 7.25 1.47 -1.49
C PHE A 94 8.70 1.00 -1.32
N ASN A 95 9.45 1.64 -0.43
CA ASN A 95 10.83 1.24 -0.13
C ASN A 95 10.90 -0.12 0.57
N SER A 96 9.94 -0.42 1.46
CA SER A 96 9.89 -1.72 2.15
C SER A 96 9.66 -2.89 1.20
N ILE A 97 8.98 -2.66 0.07
CA ILE A 97 8.77 -3.65 -1.00
C ILE A 97 10.02 -3.77 -1.88
N SER A 98 10.62 -2.63 -2.25
CA SER A 98 11.82 -2.59 -3.11
C SER A 98 13.06 -3.26 -2.48
N ILE A 99 13.21 -3.21 -1.15
CA ILE A 99 14.32 -3.88 -0.45
C ILE A 99 14.17 -5.42 -0.43
N LEU A 100 12.97 -5.94 -0.67
CA LEU A 100 12.66 -7.36 -0.63
C LEU A 100 12.81 -8.07 -1.99
N CYS A 101 13.13 -7.35 -3.07
CA CYS A 101 13.25 -7.86 -4.44
C CYS A 101 14.58 -7.43 -5.07
#